data_AF-A0A2T6BYJ8-F1
#
_entry.id   AF-A0A2T6BYJ8-F1
#
_cell.length_a   1.000
_cell.length_b   1.000
_cell.length_c   1.000
_cell.angle_alpha   90.00
_cell.angle_beta   90.00
_cell.angle_gamma   90.00
#
_symmetry.space_group_name_H-M   'P 1'
#
loop_
_entity.id
_entity.type
_entity.pdbx_description
1 polymer ?
#
loop_
_entity_poly.entity_id
_entity_poly.type
_entity_poly.pdbx_seq_one_letter_code
_entity_poly.pdbx_strand_id
1 'polypeptide(L)' 'MSKSAYRVLAIFCVVITIFGAIPEVLRITTSDAKDIADERIFLFILGMSITCGILYAASYFWKKGS' A
#
# COMPACT_ATOMS: atom_id res chain seq x y z
N MET A 1 -12.94 11.23 16.34
CA MET A 1 -11.51 10.86 16.55
C MET A 1 -10.72 12.11 16.90
N SER A 2 -9.75 12.01 17.81
CA SER A 2 -8.84 13.12 18.10
C SER A 2 -7.87 13.35 16.95
N LYS A 3 -7.31 14.57 16.85
CA LYS A 3 -6.25 14.88 15.87
C LYS A 3 -5.07 13.90 15.96
N SER A 4 -4.68 13.55 17.18
CA SER A 4 -3.62 12.56 17.44
C SER A 4 -3.97 11.18 16.89
N ALA A 5 -5.23 10.73 17.03
CA ALA A 5 -5.66 9.45 16.49
C ALA A 5 -5.58 9.43 14.94
N TYR A 6 -5.93 10.53 14.27
CA TYR A 6 -5.79 10.63 12.81
C TYR A 6 -4.33 10.59 12.36
N ARG A 7 -3.41 11.23 13.10
CA ARG A 7 -1.97 11.16 12.81
C ARG A 7 -1.42 9.75 13.00
N VAL A 8 -1.85 9.03 14.04
CA VAL A 8 -1.45 7.63 14.27
C VAL A 8 -1.94 6.73 13.13
N LEU A 9 -3.19 6.89 12.67
CA LEU A 9 -3.69 6.12 11.52
C LEU A 9 -2.94 6.45 10.22
N ALA A 10 -2.63 7.72 9.99
CA ALA A 10 -1.83 8.12 8.81
C ALA A 10 -0.44 7.46 8.81
N ILE A 11 0.24 7.46 9.96
CA ILE A 11 1.53 6.78 10.14
C ILE A 11 1.38 5.28 9.92
N PHE A 12 0.35 4.66 10.50
CA PHE A 12 0.09 3.23 10.35
C PHE A 12 -0.12 2.83 8.88
N CYS A 13 -0.86 3.61 8.11
CA CYS A 13 -1.03 3.40 6.67
C CYS A 13 0.31 3.46 5.93
N VAL A 14 1.18 4.43 6.25
CA VAL A 14 2.51 4.53 5.63
C VAL A 14 3.39 3.33 5.98
N VAL A 15 3.36 2.87 7.23
CA VAL A 15 4.11 1.68 7.68
C VAL A 15 3.65 0.44 6.91
N ILE A 16 2.34 0.21 6.77
CA ILE A 16 1.81 -0.92 6.00
C ILE A 16 2.27 -0.85 4.53
N THR A 17 2.26 0.34 3.93
CA THR A 17 2.73 0.51 2.56
C THR A 17 4.21 0.14 2.41
N ILE A 18 5.06 0.61 3.33
CA ILE A 18 6.51 0.38 3.26
C ILE A 18 6.88 -1.09 3.50
N PHE A 19 6.28 -1.73 4.51
CA PHE A 19 6.67 -3.08 4.93
C PHE A 19 5.84 -4.21 4.33
N GLY A 20 4.67 -3.91 3.77
CA GLY A 20 3.78 -4.90 3.15
C GLY A 20 3.63 -4.69 1.66
N ALA A 21 3.05 -3.56 1.27
CA ALA A 21 2.63 -3.34 -0.11
C ALA A 21 3.80 -3.23 -1.11
N ILE A 22 4.84 -2.47 -0.77
CA ILE A 22 6.02 -2.31 -1.64
C ILE A 22 6.77 -3.64 -1.83
N PRO A 23 7.13 -4.40 -0.77
CA PRO A 23 7.76 -5.71 -0.94
C PRO A 23 6.93 -6.68 -1.78
N GLU A 24 5.60 -6.67 -1.65
CA GLU A 24 4.73 -7.56 -2.42
C GLU A 24 4.69 -7.19 -3.91
N VAL A 25 4.62 -5.89 -4.25
CA VAL A 25 4.72 -5.43 -5.64
C VAL A 25 6.09 -5.77 -6.24
N LEU A 26 7.17 -5.65 -5.45
CA LEU A 26 8.50 -6.09 -5.86
C LEU A 26 8.56 -7.61 -6.08
N ARG A 27 7.93 -8.40 -5.21
CA ARG A 27 7.83 -9.86 -5.37
C ARG A 27 7.09 -10.23 -6.66
N ILE A 28 5.97 -9.56 -6.96
CA ILE A 28 5.20 -9.80 -8.20
C ILE A 28 6.04 -9.50 -9.45
N THR A 29 6.83 -8.42 -9.42
CA THR A 29 7.62 -8.00 -10.58
C THR A 29 8.89 -8.82 -10.81
N THR A 30 9.47 -9.37 -9.74
CA THR A 30 10.75 -10.09 -9.78
C THR A 30 10.63 -11.61 -9.69
N SER A 31 9.45 -12.15 -9.33
CA SER A 31 9.28 -13.59 -9.18
C SER A 31 9.10 -14.31 -10.51
N ASP A 32 9.81 -15.42 -10.66
CA ASP A 32 9.69 -16.38 -11.77
C ASP A 32 8.71 -17.52 -11.46
N ALA A 33 7.95 -17.42 -10.36
CA ALA A 33 6.94 -18.41 -10.02
C ALA A 33 5.85 -18.44 -11.10
N LYS A 34 5.49 -19.65 -11.57
CA LYS A 34 4.56 -19.84 -12.70
C LYS A 34 3.19 -19.22 -12.46
N ASP A 35 2.68 -19.31 -11.24
CA ASP A 35 1.42 -18.72 -10.78
C ASP A 35 1.43 -17.19 -10.79
N ILE A 36 2.59 -16.55 -10.79
CA ILE A 36 2.77 -15.10 -10.83
C ILE A 36 3.12 -14.62 -12.23
N ALA A 37 3.89 -15.39 -12.98
CA ALA A 37 4.36 -15.02 -14.31
C ALA A 37 3.21 -14.86 -15.31
N ASP A 38 2.26 -15.79 -15.32
CA ASP A 38 1.13 -15.79 -16.26
C ASP A 38 0.15 -14.64 -15.98
N GLU A 39 0.00 -14.24 -14.71
CA GLU A 39 -0.93 -13.19 -14.26
C GLU A 39 -0.23 -11.89 -13.81
N ARG A 40 1.05 -11.72 -14.17
CA ARG A 40 1.93 -10.66 -13.60
C ARG A 40 1.34 -9.27 -13.75
N ILE A 41 0.80 -8.97 -14.94
CA ILE A 41 0.23 -7.65 -15.25
C ILE A 41 -1.00 -7.38 -14.37
N PHE A 42 -1.88 -8.37 -14.24
CA PHE A 42 -3.07 -8.25 -13.40
C PHE A 42 -2.70 -8.06 -11.93
N LEU A 43 -1.83 -8.91 -11.40
CA LEU A 43 -1.36 -8.84 -10.01
C LEU A 43 -0.63 -7.52 -9.72
N PHE A 44 0.16 -7.01 -10.67
CA PHE A 44 0.84 -5.73 -10.54
C PHE A 44 -0.15 -4.56 -10.48
N ILE A 45 -1.15 -4.53 -11.38
CA ILE A 45 -2.19 -3.49 -11.37
C ILE A 45 -2.98 -3.54 -10.06
N LEU A 46 -3.32 -4.73 -9.58
CA LEU A 46 -4.03 -4.92 -8.32
C LEU A 46 -3.19 -4.41 -7.14
N GLY A 47 -1.93 -4.84 -7.05
CA GLY A 47 -0.99 -4.41 -6.00
C GLY A 47 -0.76 -2.90 -5.99
N MET A 48 -0.58 -2.29 -7.15
CA MET A 48 -0.44 -0.83 -7.29
C MET A 48 -1.73 -0.10 -6.90
N SER A 49 -2.90 -0.62 -7.28
CA SER A 49 -4.20 -0.02 -6.94
C SER A 49 -4.43 0.00 -5.43
N ILE A 50 -4.13 -1.11 -4.74
CA ILE A 50 -4.20 -1.21 -3.28
C ILE A 50 -3.21 -0.25 -2.63
N THR A 51 -1.96 -0.22 -3.11
CA THR A 51 -0.90 0.67 -2.61
C THR A 51 -1.31 2.14 -2.69
N CYS A 52 -1.81 2.57 -3.86
CA CYS A 52 -2.33 3.92 -4.06
C CYS A 52 -3.52 4.24 -3.14
N GLY A 53 -4.43 3.28 -2.92
CA GLY A 53 -5.55 3.44 -2.00
C GLY A 53 -5.11 3.68 -0.55
N ILE A 54 -4.12 2.92 -0.07
CA ILE A 54 -3.56 3.07 1.28
C ILE A 54 -2.86 4.43 1.42
N LEU A 55 -2.08 4.86 0.42
CA LEU A 55 -1.42 6.16 0.43
C LEU A 55 -2.42 7.33 0.38
N TYR A 56 -3.50 7.19 -0.38
CA TYR A 56 -4.59 8.16 -0.38
C TYR A 56 -5.24 8.28 1.00
N ALA A 57 -5.53 7.15 1.65
CA ALA A 57 -6.05 7.13 3.02
C ALA A 57 -5.06 7.77 4.02
N ALA A 58 -3.77 7.48 3.89
CA ALA A 58 -2.72 8.10 4.70
C ALA A 58 -2.72 9.63 4.56
N SER A 59 -2.78 10.14 3.32
CA SER A 59 -2.86 11.57 3.03
C SER A 59 -4.13 12.21 3.60
N TYR A 60 -5.27 11.54 3.46
CA TYR A 60 -6.54 11.98 4.01
C TYR A 60 -6.48 12.11 5.54
N PHE A 61 -5.99 11.07 6.23
CA PHE A 61 -5.87 11.07 7.68
C PHE A 61 -4.84 12.10 8.18
N TRP A 62 -3.74 12.27 7.46
CA TRP A 62 -2.74 13.30 7.78
C TRP A 62 -3.35 14.71 7.74
N LYS A 63 -4.10 15.03 6.69
CA LYS A 63 -4.80 16.32 6.56
C LYS A 63 -5.85 16.54 7.65
N LYS A 64 -6.58 15.50 8.05
CA LYS A 64 -7.57 15.58 9.14
C LYS A 64 -6.94 15.67 10.53
N GLY A 65 -5.73 15.12 10.70
CA GLY A 65 -4.98 15.17 11.95
C GLY A 65 -4.10 16.41 12.12
N SER A 66 -3.82 17.15 11.04
CA SER A 66 -3.12 18.44 11.09
C SER A 66 -3.95 19.49 11.85
#